data_AF-A0AAV9PRW6-F1
#
_entry.id   AF-A0AAV9PRW6-F1
#
_cell.length_a   1.000
_cell.length_b   1.000
_cell.length_c   1.000
_cell.angle_alpha   90.00
_cell.angle_beta   90.00
_cell.angle_gamma   90.00
#
_symmetry.space_group_name_H-M   'P 1'
#
loop_
_entity.id
_entity.type
_entity.pdbx_description
1 polymer ?
#
loop_
_entity_poly.entity_id
_entity_poly.type
_entity_poly.pdbx_seq_one_letter_code
_entity_poly.pdbx_strand_id
1 'polypeptide(L)'
;MVQNFVRSSLILALASLASAQFGGPPNGNYDGGNPYSDGGDGGDDGGRPDFANGYFGVPGNINTMVTAHAILGTLVFGLLFPSGSILIRLGSFRGLWLVHGIIQLVTYILFIAAAAIGIWMATHIRMMSHAHPVIGILLLVLIFFQPFLGFIHHFAFKKHSKRVIWSYAHIWLGRFVITLGIINGGLGLQLSKRIGLFAPSQGAIIGYSVGVGIIWLLYVAAAIYGERKRRNAAALHRDPPAYKQEGGRDSDVRYA
;
A
#
# COMPACT_ATOMS: atom_id res chain seq x y z
N MET A 1 -8.92 -27.45 0.63
CA MET A 1 -7.73 -27.42 1.50
C MET A 1 -6.83 -26.20 1.26
N VAL A 2 -6.60 -25.77 0.02
CA VAL A 2 -5.74 -24.61 -0.32
C VAL A 2 -6.30 -23.24 0.12
N GLN A 3 -7.63 -23.05 0.15
CA GLN A 3 -8.23 -21.75 0.50
C GLN A 3 -8.12 -21.36 1.99
N ASN A 4 -8.01 -22.35 2.87
CA ASN A 4 -7.83 -22.08 4.31
C ASN A 4 -6.37 -21.75 4.63
N PHE A 5 -5.42 -22.31 3.87
CA PHE A 5 -3.99 -22.02 4.02
C PHE A 5 -3.67 -20.56 3.69
N VAL A 6 -4.19 -20.03 2.58
CA VAL A 6 -3.93 -18.63 2.16
C VAL A 6 -4.51 -17.61 3.15
N ARG A 7 -5.64 -17.91 3.78
CA ARG A 7 -6.27 -17.02 4.79
C ARG A 7 -5.45 -16.98 6.08
N SER A 8 -4.94 -18.13 6.53
CA SER A 8 -4.08 -18.20 7.73
C SER A 8 -2.71 -17.57 7.50
N SER A 9 -2.11 -17.73 6.31
CA SER A 9 -0.81 -17.12 5.99
C SER A 9 -0.87 -15.59 5.88
N LEU A 10 -1.97 -15.04 5.33
CA LEU A 10 -2.13 -13.59 5.19
C LEU A 10 -2.36 -12.92 6.54
N ILE A 11 -3.09 -13.57 7.46
CA ILE A 11 -3.33 -13.10 8.82
C ILE A 11 -2.04 -13.22 9.66
N LEU A 12 -1.27 -14.30 9.53
CA LEU A 12 0.04 -14.40 10.17
C LEU A 12 1.04 -13.37 9.61
N ALA A 13 1.04 -13.11 8.30
CA ALA A 13 1.91 -12.08 7.70
C ALA A 13 1.54 -10.68 8.20
N LEU A 14 0.24 -10.37 8.26
CA LEU A 14 -0.30 -9.13 8.84
C LEU A 14 0.05 -8.96 10.31
N ALA A 15 -0.16 -10.00 11.11
CA ALA A 15 0.17 -10.00 12.53
C ALA A 15 1.68 -9.93 12.76
N SER A 16 2.50 -10.57 11.91
CA SER A 16 3.97 -10.54 11.98
C SER A 16 4.57 -9.22 11.52
N LEU A 17 3.95 -8.52 10.56
CA LEU A 17 4.39 -7.19 10.13
C LEU A 17 4.01 -6.12 11.15
N ALA A 18 2.81 -6.21 11.72
CA ALA A 18 2.41 -5.39 12.85
C ALA A 18 3.25 -5.71 14.10
N SER A 19 3.46 -6.98 14.44
CA SER A 19 4.26 -7.34 15.62
C SER A 19 5.76 -7.13 15.44
N ALA A 20 6.32 -7.23 14.23
CA ALA A 20 7.72 -6.85 13.99
C ALA A 20 7.93 -5.33 14.08
N GLN A 21 6.92 -4.54 13.74
CA GLN A 21 6.96 -3.08 13.89
C GLN A 21 6.74 -2.61 15.34
N PHE A 22 6.04 -3.40 16.17
CA PHE A 22 5.57 -2.97 17.50
C PHE A 22 5.87 -3.94 18.66
N GLY A 23 6.61 -5.02 18.43
CA GLY A 23 6.97 -6.02 19.43
C GLY A 23 8.15 -5.60 20.29
N GLY A 24 8.00 -4.51 21.04
CA GLY A 24 8.79 -4.22 22.24
C GLY A 24 7.95 -4.54 23.48
N PRO A 25 8.54 -5.02 24.59
CA PRO A 25 7.77 -5.41 25.77
C PRO A 25 6.95 -4.22 26.32
N PRO A 26 5.74 -4.47 26.84
CA PRO A 26 5.02 -3.45 27.58
C PRO A 26 5.76 -3.23 28.90
N ASN A 27 5.90 -1.96 29.28
CA ASN A 27 6.51 -1.46 30.51
C ASN A 27 8.02 -1.18 30.44
N GLY A 28 8.32 0.10 30.20
CA GLY A 28 9.63 0.70 30.37
C GLY A 28 9.41 2.18 30.62
N ASN A 29 9.39 2.55 31.90
CA ASN A 29 9.38 3.92 32.38
C ASN A 29 10.61 4.63 31.80
N TYR A 30 10.45 5.40 30.71
CA TYR A 30 11.52 6.24 30.18
C TYR A 30 11.57 7.51 31.03
N ASP A 31 12.27 7.39 32.15
CA ASP A 31 12.74 8.52 32.94
C ASP A 31 13.78 9.27 32.08
N GLY A 32 13.30 10.28 31.36
CA GLY A 32 14.13 11.24 30.65
C GLY A 32 14.72 12.22 31.66
N GLY A 33 15.75 11.78 32.38
CA GLY A 33 16.49 12.60 33.34
C GLY A 33 17.01 13.89 32.70
N ASN A 34 16.51 15.02 33.18
CA ASN A 34 17.00 16.36 32.88
C ASN A 34 18.37 16.56 33.54
N PRO A 35 19.44 16.96 32.83
CA PRO A 35 20.78 17.14 33.42
C PRO A 35 20.91 18.40 34.31
N TYR A 36 19.79 19.07 34.62
CA TYR A 36 19.71 20.20 35.54
C TYR A 36 18.70 19.87 36.64
N SER A 37 19.06 18.98 37.55
CA SER A 37 18.38 18.85 38.85
C SER A 37 19.43 18.64 39.92
N ASP A 38 19.91 19.78 40.44
CA ASP A 38 20.60 19.89 41.71
C ASP A 38 19.61 19.59 42.85
N GLY A 39 20.14 19.08 43.96
CA GLY A 39 19.42 18.31 44.98
C GLY A 39 18.26 19.01 45.70
N GLY A 40 17.40 18.18 46.30
CA GLY A 40 16.36 18.65 47.21
C GLY A 40 15.31 17.58 47.50
N ASP A 41 15.49 16.87 48.61
CA ASP A 41 14.47 16.02 49.25
C ASP A 41 13.36 16.91 49.86
N GLY A 42 12.10 16.45 49.85
CA GLY A 42 11.00 17.11 50.54
C GLY A 42 9.65 16.96 49.85
N GLY A 43 8.78 16.12 50.41
CA GLY A 43 7.42 15.89 49.92
C GLY A 43 6.49 17.09 50.03
N ASP A 44 5.45 17.10 49.20
CA ASP A 44 4.07 17.34 49.63
C ASP A 44 3.10 17.09 48.47
N ASP A 45 2.00 16.41 48.81
CA ASP A 45 0.82 16.22 48.00
C ASP A 45 0.16 17.58 47.71
N GLY A 46 0.14 17.95 46.44
CA GLY A 46 -0.57 19.13 45.96
C GLY A 46 -0.74 19.04 44.46
N GLY A 47 -1.91 18.58 44.03
CA GLY A 47 -2.30 18.45 42.63
C GLY A 47 -1.93 19.70 41.82
N ARG A 48 -0.84 19.60 41.07
CA ARG A 48 -0.46 20.58 40.07
C ARG A 48 -1.29 20.30 38.82
N PRO A 49 -2.04 21.27 38.30
CA PRO A 49 -2.63 21.10 36.97
C PRO A 49 -1.49 20.92 35.96
N ASP A 50 -1.58 19.88 35.13
CA ASP A 50 -0.64 19.50 34.07
C ASP A 50 -0.49 20.60 32.98
N PHE A 51 0.02 21.76 33.35
CA PHE A 51 0.40 22.84 32.43
C PHE A 51 1.83 22.68 31.89
N ALA A 52 2.45 21.52 32.11
CA ALA A 52 3.85 21.26 31.76
C ALA A 52 4.01 20.02 30.86
N ASN A 53 3.29 19.96 29.74
CA ASN A 53 3.75 19.15 28.61
C ASN A 53 3.37 19.69 27.22
N GLY A 54 2.84 20.92 27.17
CA GLY A 54 2.62 21.66 25.93
C GLY A 54 3.85 22.48 25.55
N TYR A 55 4.98 21.83 25.23
CA TYR A 55 6.06 22.53 24.55
C TYR A 55 5.53 22.97 23.17
N PHE A 56 5.39 24.28 23.01
CA PHE A 56 4.92 25.02 21.84
C PHE A 56 4.75 24.19 20.55
N GLY A 57 3.53 23.70 20.32
CA GLY A 57 3.08 23.16 19.02
C GLY A 57 3.12 21.64 18.84
N VAL A 58 3.66 20.87 19.79
CA VAL A 58 3.65 19.39 19.70
C VAL A 58 2.54 18.79 20.58
N PRO A 59 1.58 18.04 20.00
CA PRO A 59 0.50 17.39 20.74
C PRO A 59 1.00 16.28 21.68
N GLY A 60 0.44 16.17 22.88
CA GLY A 60 0.79 15.11 23.84
C GLY A 60 0.52 13.68 23.36
N ASN A 61 -0.29 13.49 22.32
CA ASN A 61 -0.62 12.21 21.70
C ASN A 61 0.17 11.92 20.39
N ILE A 62 1.24 12.68 20.09
CA ILE A 62 1.97 12.58 18.82
C ILE A 62 2.50 11.16 18.53
N ASN A 63 2.98 10.42 19.54
CA ASN A 63 3.49 9.05 19.38
C ASN A 63 2.40 8.08 18.89
N THR A 64 1.19 8.21 19.43
CA THR A 64 0.02 7.43 19.01
C THR A 64 -0.36 7.75 17.56
N MET A 65 -0.29 9.02 17.18
CA MET A 65 -0.60 9.46 15.82
C MET A 65 0.44 8.96 14.80
N VAL A 66 1.73 9.02 15.15
CA VAL A 66 2.81 8.45 14.32
C VAL A 66 2.61 6.95 14.13
N THR A 67 2.31 6.24 15.22
CA THR A 67 2.01 4.81 15.20
C THR A 67 0.82 4.48 14.29
N ALA A 68 -0.31 5.18 14.46
CA ALA A 68 -1.50 4.99 13.66
C ALA A 68 -1.25 5.28 12.17
N HIS A 69 -0.56 6.38 11.86
CA HIS A 69 -0.17 6.73 10.49
C HIS A 69 0.70 5.63 9.86
N ALA A 70 1.72 5.15 10.58
CA ALA A 70 2.62 4.12 10.09
C ALA A 70 1.88 2.78 9.86
N ILE A 71 1.00 2.37 10.78
CA ILE A 71 0.18 1.15 10.63
C ILE A 71 -0.71 1.25 9.41
N LEU A 72 -1.48 2.34 9.29
CA LEU A 72 -2.41 2.52 8.18
C LEU A 72 -1.66 2.61 6.85
N GLY A 73 -0.56 3.36 6.80
CA GLY A 73 0.27 3.50 5.60
C GLY A 73 0.85 2.15 5.13
N THR A 74 1.44 1.38 6.06
CA THR A 74 1.98 0.04 5.78
C THR A 74 0.87 -0.93 5.37
N LEU A 75 -0.28 -0.92 6.03
CA LEU A 75 -1.40 -1.78 5.69
C LEU A 75 -1.90 -1.50 4.27
N VAL A 76 -2.07 -0.23 3.93
CA VAL A 76 -2.62 0.20 2.63
C VAL A 76 -1.63 -0.10 1.49
N PHE A 77 -0.39 0.39 1.57
CA PHE A 77 0.59 0.24 0.49
C PHE A 77 1.35 -1.08 0.51
N GLY A 78 1.64 -1.59 1.70
CA GLY A 78 2.38 -2.83 1.88
C GLY A 78 1.52 -4.08 1.67
N LEU A 79 0.19 -3.98 1.78
CA LEU A 79 -0.67 -5.14 1.60
C LEU A 79 -1.93 -4.91 0.75
N LEU A 80 -2.82 -4.01 1.13
CA LEU A 80 -4.19 -4.00 0.58
C LEU A 80 -4.24 -3.60 -0.90
N PHE A 81 -3.59 -2.51 -1.29
CA PHE A 81 -3.52 -2.08 -2.70
C PHE A 81 -2.85 -3.16 -3.59
N PRO A 82 -1.66 -3.70 -3.23
CA PRO A 82 -1.05 -4.82 -3.95
C PRO A 82 -1.98 -6.03 -4.05
N SER A 83 -2.63 -6.43 -2.94
CA SER A 83 -3.49 -7.61 -2.89
C SER A 83 -4.71 -7.48 -3.78
N GLY A 84 -5.39 -6.32 -3.75
CA GLY A 84 -6.50 -6.03 -4.66
C GLY A 84 -6.07 -6.09 -6.13
N SER A 85 -4.86 -5.63 -6.45
CA SER A 85 -4.31 -5.68 -7.81
C SER A 85 -3.85 -7.07 -8.26
N ILE A 86 -3.32 -7.90 -7.35
CA ILE A 86 -2.99 -9.30 -7.59
C ILE A 86 -4.27 -10.09 -7.87
N LEU A 87 -5.31 -9.88 -7.04
CA LEU A 87 -6.58 -10.60 -7.12
C LEU A 87 -7.23 -10.46 -8.50
N ILE A 88 -7.35 -9.25 -9.06
CA ILE A 88 -7.96 -9.01 -10.37
C ILE A 88 -7.15 -9.60 -11.55
N ARG A 89 -5.86 -9.91 -11.33
CA ARG A 89 -4.97 -10.48 -12.35
C ARG A 89 -4.92 -11.99 -12.33
N LEU A 90 -5.00 -12.60 -11.15
CA LEU A 90 -4.88 -14.05 -10.96
C LEU A 90 -6.23 -14.76 -10.79
N GLY A 91 -7.22 -14.07 -10.23
CA GLY A 91 -8.55 -14.62 -10.00
C GLY A 91 -9.33 -14.87 -11.29
N SER A 92 -10.26 -15.84 -11.24
CA SER A 92 -11.16 -16.17 -12.34
C SER A 92 -12.51 -16.64 -11.80
N PHE A 93 -13.37 -15.69 -11.40
CA PHE A 93 -14.73 -15.97 -10.94
C PHE A 93 -15.68 -14.80 -11.23
N ARG A 94 -16.98 -15.08 -11.19
CA ARG A 94 -18.03 -14.09 -11.47
C ARG A 94 -18.07 -13.03 -10.36
N GLY A 95 -18.01 -11.75 -10.73
CA GLY A 95 -17.98 -10.64 -9.76
C GLY A 95 -16.58 -10.26 -9.24
N LEU A 96 -15.50 -10.82 -9.78
CA LEU A 96 -14.11 -10.47 -9.41
C LEU A 96 -13.83 -8.96 -9.43
N TRP A 97 -14.39 -8.24 -10.41
CA TRP A 97 -14.23 -6.79 -10.53
C TRP A 97 -14.90 -6.01 -9.38
N LEU A 98 -16.03 -6.50 -8.85
CA LEU A 98 -16.70 -5.92 -7.68
C LEU A 98 -15.85 -6.13 -6.44
N VAL A 99 -15.34 -7.35 -6.24
CA VAL A 99 -14.47 -7.66 -5.09
C VAL A 99 -13.21 -6.79 -5.14
N HIS A 100 -12.59 -6.65 -6.31
CA HIS A 100 -11.49 -5.71 -6.52
C HIS A 100 -11.90 -4.27 -6.16
N GLY A 101 -13.01 -3.78 -6.71
CA GLY A 101 -13.50 -2.42 -6.46
C GLY A 101 -13.76 -2.13 -4.98
N ILE A 102 -14.38 -3.06 -4.26
CA ILE A 102 -14.67 -2.93 -2.82
C ILE A 102 -13.37 -2.89 -2.03
N ILE A 103 -12.43 -3.80 -2.29
CA ILE A 103 -11.11 -3.79 -1.63
C ILE A 103 -10.41 -2.47 -1.89
N GLN A 104 -10.40 -1.97 -3.13
CA GLN A 104 -9.76 -0.69 -3.44
C GLN A 104 -10.45 0.51 -2.80
N LEU A 105 -11.78 0.49 -2.68
CA LEU A 105 -12.53 1.55 -2.03
C LEU A 105 -12.23 1.61 -0.53
N VAL A 106 -12.27 0.47 0.16
CA VAL A 106 -11.91 0.38 1.59
C VAL A 106 -10.46 0.83 1.79
N THR A 107 -9.55 0.35 0.94
CA THR A 107 -8.13 0.73 0.99
C THR A 107 -7.93 2.23 0.79
N TYR A 108 -8.69 2.84 -0.12
CA TYR A 108 -8.65 4.27 -0.37
C TYR A 108 -9.12 5.09 0.84
N ILE A 109 -10.18 4.67 1.52
CA ILE A 109 -10.67 5.33 2.75
C ILE A 109 -9.59 5.26 3.85
N LEU A 110 -8.97 4.09 4.05
CA LEU A 110 -7.87 3.94 5.01
C LEU A 110 -6.65 4.81 4.63
N PHE A 111 -6.36 4.95 3.35
CA PHE A 111 -5.29 5.83 2.88
C PHE A 111 -5.60 7.30 3.16
N ILE A 112 -6.84 7.76 2.96
CA ILE A 112 -7.25 9.12 3.31
C ILE A 112 -7.05 9.36 4.81
N ALA A 113 -7.43 8.40 5.67
CA ALA A 113 -7.21 8.51 7.11
C ALA A 113 -5.71 8.61 7.45
N ALA A 114 -4.87 7.76 6.85
CA ALA A 114 -3.43 7.82 7.02
C ALA A 114 -2.86 9.18 6.58
N ALA A 115 -3.26 9.66 5.40
CA ALA A 115 -2.82 10.94 4.84
C ALA A 115 -3.26 12.13 5.70
N ALA A 116 -4.50 12.12 6.21
CA ALA A 116 -5.01 13.17 7.09
C ALA A 116 -4.19 13.29 8.38
N ILE A 117 -3.89 12.14 9.03
CA ILE A 117 -3.02 12.11 10.22
C ILE A 117 -1.61 12.60 9.85
N GLY A 118 -1.05 12.13 8.73
CA GLY A 118 0.30 12.50 8.30
C GLY A 118 0.46 13.99 7.98
N ILE A 119 -0.49 14.56 7.25
CA ILE A 119 -0.51 16.00 6.92
C ILE A 119 -0.63 16.81 8.20
N TRP A 120 -1.57 16.44 9.09
CA TRP A 120 -1.75 17.15 10.35
C TRP A 120 -0.48 17.10 11.21
N MET A 121 0.19 15.95 11.34
CA MET A 121 1.44 15.88 12.08
C MET A 121 2.51 16.76 11.42
N ALA A 122 2.74 16.58 10.12
CA ALA A 122 3.80 17.28 9.39
C ALA A 122 3.63 18.80 9.39
N THR A 123 2.41 19.34 9.48
CA THR A 123 2.20 20.79 9.66
C THR A 123 2.56 21.26 11.07
N HIS A 124 2.21 20.50 12.11
CA HIS A 124 2.46 20.87 13.51
C HIS A 124 3.94 20.77 13.88
N ILE A 125 4.65 19.76 13.38
CA ILE A 125 6.11 19.60 13.59
C ILE A 125 6.97 20.26 12.51
N ARG A 126 6.36 21.06 11.61
CA ARG A 126 7.04 21.80 10.52
C ARG A 126 7.90 20.94 9.58
N MET A 127 7.45 19.72 9.27
CA MET A 127 8.15 18.75 8.42
C MET A 127 7.62 18.65 6.98
N MET A 128 6.72 19.55 6.56
CA MET A 128 6.05 19.47 5.25
C MET A 128 6.97 19.49 4.03
N SER A 129 8.18 20.06 4.15
CA SER A 129 9.16 20.15 3.06
C SER A 129 10.00 18.88 2.88
N HIS A 130 9.87 17.89 3.77
CA HIS A 130 10.60 16.63 3.65
C HIS A 130 10.02 15.75 2.53
N ALA A 131 10.87 14.88 1.97
CA ALA A 131 10.50 14.00 0.86
C ALA A 131 9.26 13.14 1.16
N HIS A 132 9.14 12.60 2.37
CA HIS A 132 8.02 11.72 2.73
C HIS A 132 6.64 12.44 2.69
N PRO A 133 6.44 13.60 3.36
CA PRO A 133 5.19 14.37 3.22
C PRO A 133 4.92 14.84 1.78
N VAL A 134 5.93 15.35 1.07
CA VAL A 134 5.77 15.83 -0.31
C VAL A 134 5.30 14.71 -1.25
N ILE A 135 5.95 13.54 -1.18
CA ILE A 135 5.57 12.36 -1.98
C ILE A 135 4.22 11.82 -1.50
N GLY A 136 3.91 11.85 -0.20
CA GLY A 136 2.62 11.47 0.35
C GLY A 136 1.45 12.29 -0.21
N ILE A 137 1.63 13.61 -0.34
CA ILE A 137 0.63 14.50 -0.96
C ILE A 137 0.50 14.21 -2.45
N LEU A 138 1.63 13.99 -3.15
CA LEU A 138 1.59 13.57 -4.55
C LEU A 138 0.78 12.27 -4.72
N LEU A 139 1.00 11.27 -3.86
CA LEU A 139 0.22 10.02 -3.85
C LEU A 139 -1.27 10.28 -3.61
N LEU A 140 -1.62 11.18 -2.69
CA LEU A 140 -3.00 11.57 -2.43
C LEU A 140 -3.68 12.13 -3.69
N VAL A 141 -3.00 13.05 -4.40
CA VAL A 141 -3.50 13.62 -5.66
C VAL A 141 -3.62 12.55 -6.75
N LEU A 142 -2.61 11.69 -6.93
CA LEU A 142 -2.63 10.68 -7.98
C LEU A 142 -3.68 9.59 -7.74
N ILE A 143 -3.84 9.15 -6.49
CA ILE A 143 -4.82 8.11 -6.12
C ILE A 143 -6.24 8.67 -6.16
N PHE A 144 -6.46 9.97 -5.92
CA PHE A 144 -7.78 10.60 -6.08
C PHE A 144 -8.39 10.32 -7.47
N PHE A 145 -7.58 10.30 -8.52
CA PHE A 145 -8.05 10.01 -9.88
C PHE A 145 -8.29 8.51 -10.17
N GLN A 146 -7.73 7.60 -9.36
CA GLN A 146 -7.79 6.15 -9.61
C GLN A 146 -9.21 5.58 -9.65
N PRO A 147 -10.14 5.90 -8.72
CA PRO A 147 -11.52 5.40 -8.76
C PRO A 147 -12.26 5.83 -10.02
N PHE A 148 -12.12 7.09 -10.44
CA PHE A 148 -12.75 7.62 -11.65
C PHE A 148 -12.22 6.91 -12.91
N LEU A 149 -10.90 6.79 -13.02
CA LEU A 149 -10.26 6.06 -14.11
C LEU A 149 -10.65 4.58 -14.12
N GLY A 150 -10.78 3.96 -12.95
CA GLY A 150 -11.21 2.57 -12.79
C GLY A 150 -12.65 2.34 -13.24
N PHE A 151 -13.55 3.27 -12.90
CA PHE A 151 -14.95 3.24 -13.33
C PHE A 151 -15.07 3.37 -14.86
N ILE A 152 -14.40 4.37 -15.44
CA ILE A 152 -14.37 4.58 -16.89
C ILE A 152 -13.75 3.36 -17.60
N HIS A 153 -12.64 2.85 -17.07
CA HIS A 153 -11.98 1.65 -17.59
C HIS A 153 -12.94 0.46 -17.62
N HIS A 154 -13.67 0.20 -16.53
CA HIS A 154 -14.58 -0.92 -16.44
C HIS A 154 -15.74 -0.81 -17.44
N PHE A 155 -16.37 0.38 -17.52
CA PHE A 155 -17.46 0.62 -18.46
C PHE A 155 -17.01 0.48 -19.91
N ALA A 156 -15.87 1.08 -20.26
CA ALA A 156 -15.32 0.99 -21.61
C ALA A 156 -14.88 -0.43 -21.96
N PHE A 157 -14.32 -1.19 -21.01
CA PHE A 157 -13.92 -2.58 -21.24
C PHE A 157 -15.14 -3.49 -21.43
N LYS A 158 -16.23 -3.26 -20.68
CA LYS A 158 -17.50 -3.97 -20.88
C LYS A 158 -18.12 -3.68 -22.25
N LYS A 159 -17.98 -2.45 -22.76
CA LYS A 159 -18.54 -2.02 -24.06
C LYS A 159 -17.72 -2.49 -25.26
N HIS A 160 -16.40 -2.46 -25.16
CA HIS A 160 -15.52 -2.66 -26.33
C HIS A 160 -14.72 -3.97 -26.29
N SER A 161 -14.75 -4.72 -25.19
CA SER A 161 -13.94 -5.95 -24.97
C SER A 161 -12.44 -5.77 -25.21
N LYS A 162 -11.95 -4.52 -25.25
CA LYS A 162 -10.55 -4.15 -25.51
C LYS A 162 -10.13 -3.01 -24.60
N ARG A 163 -8.81 -2.90 -24.38
CA ARG A 163 -8.24 -1.76 -23.63
C ARG A 163 -8.36 -0.49 -24.47
N VAL A 164 -8.92 0.55 -23.87
CA VAL A 164 -8.93 1.92 -24.41
C VAL A 164 -7.87 2.75 -23.70
N ILE A 165 -7.64 4.00 -24.12
CA ILE A 165 -6.60 4.87 -23.53
C ILE A 165 -6.73 4.98 -22.00
N TRP A 166 -7.97 5.10 -21.50
CA TRP A 166 -8.29 5.13 -20.07
C TRP A 166 -7.91 3.84 -19.32
N SER A 167 -7.95 2.68 -20.00
CA SER A 167 -7.48 1.42 -19.44
C SER A 167 -5.97 1.45 -19.17
N TYR A 168 -5.20 2.00 -20.10
CA TYR A 168 -3.75 2.12 -19.92
C TYR A 168 -3.40 3.13 -18.83
N ALA A 169 -4.09 4.28 -18.80
CA ALA A 169 -3.93 5.28 -17.76
C ALA A 169 -4.19 4.67 -16.37
N HIS A 170 -5.32 3.99 -16.16
CA HIS A 170 -5.66 3.34 -14.90
C HIS A 170 -4.58 2.32 -14.47
N ILE A 171 -4.18 1.42 -15.38
CA ILE A 171 -3.25 0.32 -15.08
C ILE A 171 -1.84 0.85 -14.76
N TRP A 172 -1.32 1.78 -15.56
CA TRP A 172 0.04 2.31 -15.36
C TRP A 172 0.13 3.24 -14.17
N LEU A 173 -0.86 4.11 -13.99
CA LEU A 173 -0.93 4.97 -12.80
C LEU A 173 -1.03 4.11 -11.53
N GLY A 174 -1.84 3.04 -11.54
CA GLY A 174 -1.94 2.10 -10.43
C GLY A 174 -0.60 1.40 -10.09
N ARG A 175 0.19 1.04 -11.12
CA ARG A 175 1.55 0.46 -10.92
C ARG A 175 2.52 1.46 -10.30
N PHE A 176 2.48 2.70 -10.78
CA PHE A 176 3.32 3.77 -10.30
C PHE A 176 3.01 4.10 -8.83
N VAL A 177 1.75 4.35 -8.48
CA VAL A 177 1.38 4.76 -7.12
C VAL A 177 1.61 3.67 -6.08
N ILE A 178 1.43 2.38 -6.42
CA ILE A 178 1.75 1.28 -5.50
C ILE A 178 3.24 1.26 -5.17
N THR A 179 4.08 1.32 -6.20
CA THR A 179 5.54 1.27 -6.01
C THR A 179 6.05 2.51 -5.28
N LEU A 180 5.58 3.69 -5.69
CA LEU A 180 5.95 4.95 -5.06
C LEU A 180 5.47 5.01 -3.60
N GLY A 181 4.30 4.46 -3.29
CA GLY A 181 3.80 4.38 -1.91
C GLY A 181 4.62 3.49 -0.99
N ILE A 182 5.13 2.36 -1.49
CA ILE A 182 6.06 1.51 -0.72
C ILE A 182 7.38 2.24 -0.48
N ILE A 183 7.94 2.90 -1.51
CA ILE A 183 9.14 3.74 -1.33
C ILE A 183 8.86 4.85 -0.30
N ASN A 184 7.69 5.49 -0.38
CA ASN A 184 7.30 6.54 0.54
C ASN A 184 7.18 6.05 1.99
N GLY A 185 6.70 4.84 2.23
CA GLY A 185 6.67 4.24 3.57
C GLY A 185 8.08 4.03 4.14
N GLY A 186 9.03 3.58 3.31
CA GLY A 186 10.45 3.52 3.68
C GLY A 186 11.05 4.89 4.03
N LEU A 187 10.71 5.93 3.26
CA LEU A 187 11.10 7.31 3.57
C LEU A 187 10.48 7.81 4.89
N GLY A 188 9.27 7.38 5.22
CA GLY A 188 8.61 7.69 6.50
C GLY A 188 9.36 7.09 7.69
N LEU A 189 9.77 5.82 7.60
CA LEU A 189 10.61 5.17 8.60
C LEU A 189 11.97 5.88 8.75
N GLN A 190 12.58 6.27 7.64
CA GLN A 190 13.84 7.02 7.65
C GLN A 190 13.67 8.40 8.32
N LEU A 191 12.57 9.11 8.03
CA LEU A 191 12.27 10.41 8.62
C LEU A 191 12.08 10.29 10.14
N SER A 192 11.25 9.34 10.58
CA SER A 192 11.00 9.06 12.00
C SER A 192 12.29 8.72 12.77
N LYS A 193 13.18 7.90 12.18
CA LYS A 193 14.50 7.62 12.77
C LYS A 193 15.39 8.87 12.90
N ARG A 194 15.41 9.73 11.88
CA ARG A 194 16.26 10.94 11.87
C ARG A 194 15.83 11.98 12.89
N ILE A 195 14.52 12.17 13.08
CA ILE A 195 13.98 13.20 13.98
C ILE A 195 13.77 12.70 15.41
N GLY A 196 14.01 11.40 15.68
CA GLY A 196 13.84 10.80 17.00
C GLY A 196 12.40 10.57 17.44
N LEU A 197 11.40 11.04 16.69
CA LEU A 197 9.99 10.81 16.99
C LEU A 197 9.60 9.37 16.62
N PHE A 198 9.34 8.57 17.65
CA PHE A 198 8.97 7.16 17.52
C PHE A 198 9.97 6.37 16.65
N ALA A 199 11.27 6.58 16.90
CA ALA A 199 12.34 6.00 16.08
C ALA A 199 12.17 4.47 15.97
N PRO A 200 12.00 3.92 14.74
CA PRO A 200 11.76 2.50 14.56
C PRO A 200 12.99 1.69 14.97
N SER A 201 12.77 0.58 15.66
CA SER A 201 13.83 -0.38 15.96
C SER A 201 14.40 -0.99 14.67
N GLN A 202 15.62 -1.54 14.74
CA GLN A 202 16.19 -2.24 13.58
C GLN A 202 15.30 -3.41 13.14
N GLY A 203 14.68 -4.11 14.09
CA GLY A 203 13.69 -5.16 13.82
C GLY A 203 12.47 -4.65 13.04
N ALA A 204 11.94 -3.48 13.41
CA ALA A 204 10.82 -2.86 12.71
C ALA A 204 11.17 -2.48 11.26
N ILE A 205 12.36 -1.91 11.04
CA ILE A 205 12.84 -1.57 9.70
C ILE A 205 13.00 -2.84 8.84
N ILE A 206 13.66 -3.87 9.39
CA ILE A 206 13.86 -5.15 8.70
C ILE A 206 12.51 -5.81 8.39
N GLY A 207 11.62 -5.87 9.37
CA GLY A 207 10.28 -6.45 9.23
C GLY A 207 9.49 -5.77 8.11
N TYR A 208 9.43 -4.44 8.13
CA TYR A 208 8.82 -3.66 7.07
C TYR A 208 9.45 -3.99 5.70
N SER A 209 10.77 -3.84 5.56
CA SER A 209 11.48 -4.01 4.29
C SER A 209 11.29 -5.40 3.68
N VAL A 210 11.41 -6.47 4.50
CA VAL A 210 11.23 -7.84 4.03
C VAL A 210 9.77 -8.10 3.65
N GLY A 211 8.81 -7.73 4.50
CA GLY A 211 7.40 -8.00 4.24
C GLY A 211 6.87 -7.27 3.02
N VAL A 212 7.09 -5.95 2.93
CA VAL A 212 6.63 -5.18 1.75
C VAL A 212 7.41 -5.57 0.49
N GLY A 213 8.68 -5.96 0.62
CA GLY A 213 9.49 -6.45 -0.48
C GLY A 213 8.92 -7.74 -1.08
N ILE A 214 8.56 -8.72 -0.24
CA ILE A 214 7.92 -9.96 -0.68
C ILE A 214 6.59 -9.67 -1.38
N ILE A 215 5.72 -8.85 -0.78
CA ILE A 215 4.43 -8.50 -1.38
C ILE A 215 4.61 -7.77 -2.71
N TRP A 216 5.58 -6.86 -2.81
CA TRP A 216 5.89 -6.16 -4.04
C TRP A 216 6.37 -7.11 -5.14
N LEU A 217 7.24 -8.07 -4.82
CA LEU A 217 7.69 -9.09 -5.77
C LEU A 217 6.52 -9.96 -6.27
N LEU A 218 5.62 -10.39 -5.38
CA LEU A 218 4.40 -11.12 -5.74
C LEU A 218 3.50 -10.27 -6.65
N TYR A 219 3.35 -8.98 -6.33
CA TYR A 219 2.61 -8.02 -7.14
C TYR A 219 3.20 -7.88 -8.56
N VAL A 220 4.51 -7.73 -8.68
CA VAL A 220 5.21 -7.62 -9.97
C VAL A 220 5.08 -8.92 -10.76
N ALA A 221 5.30 -10.07 -10.12
CA ALA A 221 5.11 -11.38 -10.74
C ALA A 221 3.69 -11.56 -11.29
N ALA A 222 2.67 -11.21 -10.49
CA ALA A 222 1.27 -11.23 -10.93
C ALA A 222 0.99 -10.23 -12.06
N ALA A 223 1.64 -9.06 -12.06
CA ALA A 223 1.56 -8.07 -13.14
C ALA A 223 2.05 -8.63 -14.47
N ILE A 224 3.22 -9.28 -14.44
CA ILE A 224 3.88 -9.85 -15.61
C ILE A 224 3.08 -11.06 -16.11
N TYR A 225 2.74 -11.99 -15.21
CA TYR A 225 1.95 -13.18 -15.56
C TYR A 225 0.59 -12.80 -16.17
N GLY A 226 -0.14 -11.88 -15.54
CA GLY A 226 -1.44 -11.43 -16.03
C GLY A 226 -1.36 -10.76 -17.42
N GLU A 227 -0.26 -10.06 -17.72
CA GLU A 227 -0.03 -9.46 -19.04
C GLU A 227 0.34 -10.52 -20.09
N ARG A 228 1.23 -11.48 -19.75
CA ARG A 228 1.61 -12.60 -20.63
C ARG A 228 0.41 -13.46 -20.99
N LYS A 229 -0.40 -13.86 -20.00
CA LYS A 229 -1.62 -14.65 -20.22
C LYS A 229 -2.58 -14.00 -21.22
N ARG A 230 -2.77 -12.68 -21.12
CA ARG A 230 -3.66 -11.93 -22.03
C ARG A 230 -3.08 -11.82 -23.44
N ARG A 231 -1.76 -11.62 -23.57
CA ARG A 231 -1.09 -11.60 -24.89
C ARG A 231 -1.19 -12.95 -25.60
N ASN A 232 -0.98 -14.05 -24.86
CA ASN A 232 -1.09 -15.40 -25.43
C ASN A 232 -2.52 -15.71 -25.88
N ALA A 233 -3.52 -15.33 -25.10
CA ALA A 233 -4.93 -15.48 -25.49
C ALA A 233 -5.26 -14.66 -26.77
N ALA A 234 -4.73 -13.45 -26.89
CA ALA A 234 -4.93 -12.63 -28.09
C ALA A 234 -4.22 -13.21 -29.33
N ALA A 235 -3.05 -13.84 -29.18
CA ALA A 235 -2.35 -14.51 -30.27
C ALA A 235 -3.12 -15.73 -30.78
N LEU A 236 -3.62 -16.58 -29.88
CA LEU A 236 -4.42 -17.76 -30.23
C LEU A 236 -5.70 -17.42 -31.02
N HIS A 237 -6.29 -16.25 -30.82
CA HIS A 237 -7.46 -15.80 -31.58
C HIS A 237 -7.12 -15.22 -32.96
N ARG A 238 -5.84 -14.96 -33.26
CA ARG A 238 -5.39 -14.36 -34.52
C ARG A 238 -4.99 -15.42 -35.55
N ASP A 239 -4.54 -16.58 -35.11
CA ASP A 239 -4.13 -17.68 -35.99
C ASP A 239 -5.35 -18.53 -36.39
N PRO A 240 -5.64 -18.74 -37.70
CA PRO A 240 -6.69 -19.64 -38.12
C PRO A 240 -6.32 -21.09 -37.74
N PRO A 241 -7.28 -21.89 -37.25
CA PRO A 241 -7.02 -23.27 -36.83
C PRO A 241 -6.49 -24.10 -38.02
N ALA A 242 -5.53 -24.99 -37.76
CA ALA A 242 -4.75 -25.70 -38.79
C ALA A 242 -5.61 -26.42 -39.86
N TYR A 243 -6.80 -26.88 -39.52
CA TYR A 243 -7.71 -27.54 -40.47
C TYR A 243 -8.24 -26.61 -41.58
N LYS A 244 -8.22 -25.28 -41.40
CA LYS A 244 -8.55 -24.32 -42.45
C LYS A 244 -7.43 -24.11 -43.47
N GLN A 245 -6.20 -24.53 -43.16
CA GLN A 245 -5.07 -24.41 -44.10
C GLN A 245 -5.00 -25.61 -45.05
N GLU A 246 -5.51 -26.78 -44.65
CA GLU A 246 -5.54 -27.98 -45.49
C GLU A 246 -6.68 -27.95 -46.53
N GLY A 247 -7.86 -27.40 -46.18
CA GLY A 247 -9.00 -27.31 -47.11
C GLY A 247 -8.85 -26.29 -48.25
N GLY A 248 -7.79 -25.47 -48.26
CA GLY A 248 -7.51 -24.48 -49.31
C GLY A 248 -6.43 -24.91 -50.30
N ARG A 249 -5.80 -26.08 -50.10
CA ARG A 249 -4.69 -26.54 -50.94
C ARG A 249 -5.08 -27.59 -51.98
N ASP A 250 -6.31 -28.09 -51.93
CA ASP A 250 -6.76 -29.24 -52.73
C ASP A 250 -7.80 -28.88 -53.83
N SER A 251 -8.18 -27.60 -53.95
CA SER A 251 -9.14 -27.14 -54.96
C SER A 251 -8.51 -26.69 -56.29
N ASP A 252 -7.20 -26.90 -56.47
CA ASP A 252 -6.44 -26.49 -57.66
C ASP A 252 -6.10 -27.67 -58.61
N VAL A 253 -6.87 -28.76 -58.54
CA VAL A 253 -6.82 -29.83 -59.57
C VAL A 253 -7.80 -29.48 -60.69
N ARG A 254 -7.21 -28.90 -61.72
CA ARG A 254 -7.79 -28.40 -62.96
C ARG A 254 -8.63 -29.45 -63.69
N TYR A 255 -9.83 -29.04 -64.14
CA TYR A 255 -10.47 -29.62 -65.31
C TYR A 255 -9.69 -29.13 -66.55
N ALA A 256 -8.98 -30.04 -67.20
CA ALA A 256 -8.47 -29.89 -68.57
C ALA A 256 -8.37 -31.28 -69.21
#